data_AF-A0A7W9H4V2-F1
#
_entry.id   AF-A0A7W9H4V2-F1
#
_cell.length_a   1.000
_cell.length_b   1.000
_cell.length_c   1.000
_cell.angle_alpha   90.00
_cell.angle_beta   90.00
_cell.angle_gamma   90.00
#
_symmetry.space_group_name_H-M   'P 1'
#
loop_
_entity.id
_entity.type
_entity.pdbx_description
1 polymer ?
#
loop_
_entity_poly.entity_id
_entity_poly.type
_entity_poly.pdbx_seq_one_letter_code
_entity_poly.pdbx_strand_id
1 'polypeptide(L)'
;MWTDLLVPVSLDAGRGGLDLSDGWPDRWTATWKYAGDEIAGPVRHLGQVPVASRGPMRGFTWRREQRHRPGLESLVSTGRLHGFESLEEDQLLVTLDFAGDLVEVLSQPLRIRFRTAEKWRNHTPDFFAVTRVGTWLIDVRPRDLIESEDLESFAAAEDVALLCGWHYAVAAEWRPHVRSTLGALYGKRRPTRDVLGIQADLLAHAEAGVTFGELAAARTYWPVARAQLLHLLWHRRLGIDLAQPLTDSSRVVLAGGVS
;
A
#
# COMPACT_ATOMS: atom_id res chain seq x y z
N MET A 1 0.01 11.65 1.18
CA MET A 1 0.75 10.37 1.28
C MET A 1 -0.26 9.22 1.25
N TRP A 2 0.07 8.01 0.80
CA TRP A 2 -0.91 6.91 0.72
C TRP A 2 -1.45 6.48 2.09
N THR A 3 -0.65 6.66 3.15
CA THR A 3 -1.04 6.42 4.53
C THR A 3 -2.14 7.35 5.03
N ASP A 4 -2.34 8.52 4.42
CA ASP A 4 -3.45 9.42 4.78
C ASP A 4 -4.81 8.79 4.47
N LEU A 5 -4.85 7.77 3.61
CA LEU A 5 -6.05 7.00 3.27
C LEU A 5 -6.39 5.92 4.31
N LEU A 6 -5.50 5.66 5.27
CA LEU A 6 -5.72 4.72 6.37
C LEU A 6 -6.34 5.41 7.59
N VAL A 7 -7.05 4.63 8.39
CA VAL A 7 -7.35 4.97 9.78
C VAL A 7 -6.16 4.53 10.63
N PRO A 8 -5.49 5.43 11.38
CA PRO A 8 -4.33 5.07 12.19
C PRO A 8 -4.60 3.95 13.20
N VAL A 9 -3.56 3.18 13.51
CA VAL A 9 -3.56 2.13 14.54
C VAL A 9 -2.51 2.52 15.59
N SER A 10 -2.91 2.65 16.85
CA SER A 10 -1.95 2.82 17.95
C SER A 10 -1.34 1.46 18.30
N LEU A 11 -0.02 1.44 18.47
CA LEU A 11 0.77 0.26 18.81
C LEU A 11 1.27 0.30 20.26
N ASP A 12 0.86 1.32 21.04
CA ASP A 12 1.35 1.57 22.40
C ASP A 12 1.09 0.38 23.33
N ALA A 13 -0.08 -0.26 23.17
CA ALA A 13 -0.44 -1.44 23.95
C ALA A 13 0.48 -2.65 23.68
N GLY A 14 1.03 -2.77 22.48
CA GLY A 14 1.97 -3.84 22.12
C GLY A 14 3.41 -3.56 22.57
N ARG A 15 3.80 -2.29 22.66
CA ARG A 15 5.17 -1.88 23.03
C ARG A 15 5.57 -2.30 24.44
N GLY A 16 4.63 -2.26 25.39
CA GLY A 16 4.91 -2.57 26.80
C GLY A 16 5.43 -3.99 27.07
N GLY A 17 5.15 -4.94 26.17
CA GLY A 17 5.61 -6.33 26.28
C GLY A 17 7.01 -6.60 25.71
N LEU A 18 7.63 -5.64 25.01
CA LEU A 18 8.87 -5.86 24.27
C LEU A 18 10.12 -5.72 25.14
N ASP A 19 11.09 -6.62 24.97
CA ASP A 19 12.44 -6.47 25.54
C ASP A 19 13.29 -5.57 24.62
N LEU A 20 13.16 -4.26 24.83
CA LEU A 20 13.95 -3.20 24.18
C LEU A 20 15.13 -2.74 25.04
N SER A 21 15.59 -3.55 26.00
CA SER A 21 16.75 -3.21 26.84
C SER A 21 18.03 -3.04 26.00
N ASP A 22 19.00 -2.28 26.50
CA ASP A 22 20.25 -1.94 25.80
C ASP A 22 20.86 -3.12 25.04
N GLY A 23 21.20 -2.89 23.76
CA GLY A 23 21.72 -3.92 22.87
C GLY A 23 20.65 -4.85 22.27
N TRP A 24 19.35 -4.55 22.39
CA TRP A 24 18.30 -5.33 21.71
C TRP A 24 18.52 -5.50 20.19
N PRO A 25 19.09 -4.52 19.44
CA PRO A 25 19.32 -4.69 17.99
C PRO A 25 20.31 -5.81 17.64
N ASP A 26 21.10 -6.23 18.62
CA ASP A 26 22.09 -7.30 18.50
C ASP A 26 21.50 -8.66 18.87
N ARG A 27 20.49 -8.66 19.74
CA ARG A 27 19.81 -9.87 20.21
C ARG A 27 18.69 -10.29 19.26
N TRP A 28 17.94 -9.33 18.75
CA TRP A 28 16.88 -9.61 17.78
C TRP A 28 17.50 -9.92 16.43
N THR A 29 16.89 -10.85 15.70
CA THR A 29 17.40 -11.30 14.41
C THR A 29 16.34 -11.13 13.34
N ALA A 30 16.79 -10.89 12.11
CA ALA A 30 15.95 -10.95 10.93
C ALA A 30 16.50 -12.02 10.00
N THR A 31 15.59 -12.71 9.35
CA THR A 31 15.87 -13.66 8.29
C THR A 31 15.22 -13.18 7.01
N TRP A 32 15.97 -13.08 5.91
CA TRP A 32 15.46 -12.63 4.62
C TRP A 32 16.11 -13.44 3.50
N LYS A 33 15.51 -13.43 2.31
CA LYS A 33 16.16 -14.01 1.13
C LYS A 33 17.02 -12.98 0.42
N TYR A 34 18.21 -13.38 0.00
CA TYR A 34 19.10 -12.59 -0.82
C TYR A 34 19.72 -13.48 -1.90
N ALA A 35 19.59 -13.09 -3.17
CA ALA A 35 20.09 -13.87 -4.31
C ALA A 35 19.66 -15.36 -4.34
N GLY A 36 18.51 -15.68 -3.73
CA GLY A 36 17.98 -17.05 -3.64
C GLY A 36 18.28 -17.77 -2.32
N ASP A 37 19.28 -17.31 -1.58
CA ASP A 37 19.69 -17.89 -0.30
C ASP A 37 19.00 -17.22 0.88
N GLU A 38 18.78 -17.99 1.95
CA GLU A 38 18.26 -17.49 3.20
C GLU A 38 19.42 -16.97 4.07
N ILE A 39 19.41 -15.68 4.38
CA ILE A 39 20.39 -15.03 5.25
C ILE A 39 19.69 -14.68 6.56
N ALA A 40 20.36 -14.98 7.69
CA ALA A 40 19.91 -14.59 9.01
C ALA A 40 21.00 -13.79 9.72
N GLY A 41 20.61 -12.75 10.45
CA GLY A 41 21.54 -11.95 11.24
C GLY A 41 20.86 -10.96 12.17
N PRO A 42 21.63 -10.23 13.00
CA PRO A 42 21.11 -9.19 13.87
C PRO A 42 20.37 -8.09 13.11
N VAL A 43 19.28 -7.58 13.70
CA VAL A 43 18.46 -6.54 13.04
C VAL A 43 19.23 -5.23 12.80
N ARG A 44 20.28 -4.93 13.57
CA ARG A 44 21.18 -3.78 13.32
C ARG A 44 21.81 -3.74 11.93
N HIS A 45 21.93 -4.88 11.26
CA HIS A 45 22.52 -4.97 9.91
C HIS A 45 21.48 -4.96 8.80
N LEU A 46 20.19 -5.04 9.14
CA LEU A 46 19.11 -5.26 8.17
C LEU A 46 18.98 -4.11 7.17
N GLY A 47 19.20 -2.86 7.62
CA GLY A 47 19.15 -1.66 6.76
C GLY A 47 20.24 -1.60 5.68
N GLN A 48 21.27 -2.44 5.75
CA GLN A 48 22.43 -2.40 4.84
C GLN A 48 22.21 -3.22 3.55
N VAL A 49 21.13 -4.01 3.48
CA VAL A 49 20.89 -4.92 2.34
C VAL A 49 19.99 -4.25 1.29
N PRO A 50 20.40 -4.20 0.01
CA PRO A 50 19.57 -3.66 -1.06
C PRO A 50 18.27 -4.45 -1.27
N VAL A 51 17.18 -3.73 -1.48
CA VAL A 51 15.84 -4.29 -1.71
C VAL A 51 15.77 -5.11 -2.98
N ALA A 52 16.38 -4.64 -4.08
CA ALA A 52 16.33 -5.30 -5.38
C ALA A 52 16.93 -6.72 -5.38
N SER A 53 17.76 -7.03 -4.38
CA SER A 53 18.37 -8.35 -4.20
C SER A 53 17.55 -9.26 -3.29
N ARG A 54 16.46 -8.76 -2.69
CA ARG A 54 15.58 -9.52 -1.81
C ARG A 54 14.47 -10.20 -2.59
N GLY A 55 14.11 -11.41 -2.17
CA GLY A 55 12.98 -12.16 -2.69
C GLY A 55 11.97 -12.48 -1.57
N PRO A 56 10.74 -12.91 -1.92
CA PRO A 56 9.74 -13.28 -0.93
C PRO A 56 10.22 -14.49 -0.10
N MET A 57 10.04 -14.42 1.22
CA MET A 57 10.49 -15.46 2.14
C MET A 57 9.84 -16.81 1.82
N ARG A 58 8.57 -16.79 1.42
CA ARG A 58 7.82 -17.97 1.00
C ARG A 58 7.21 -17.73 -0.38
N GLY A 59 7.22 -18.77 -1.21
CA GLY A 59 6.47 -18.74 -2.46
C GLY A 59 4.97 -18.87 -2.18
N PHE A 60 4.15 -18.12 -2.92
CA PHE A 60 2.70 -18.24 -2.85
C PHE A 60 2.28 -19.66 -3.23
N THR A 61 1.56 -20.33 -2.32
CA THR A 61 1.07 -21.71 -2.54
C THR A 61 -0.43 -21.70 -2.72
N TRP A 62 -0.91 -22.26 -3.83
CA TRP A 62 -2.32 -22.38 -4.17
C TRP A 62 -2.85 -23.75 -3.76
N ARG A 63 -3.95 -23.81 -2.99
CA ARG A 63 -4.63 -25.07 -2.64
C ARG A 63 -6.14 -24.85 -2.66
N ARG A 64 -6.87 -25.88 -3.09
CA ARG A 64 -8.32 -25.85 -3.37
C ARG A 64 -9.20 -25.52 -2.14
N GLU A 65 -8.69 -25.74 -0.93
CA GLU A 65 -9.44 -25.60 0.33
C GLU A 65 -8.99 -24.40 1.20
N GLN A 66 -8.19 -23.49 0.65
CA GLN A 66 -7.76 -22.31 1.42
C GLN A 66 -8.94 -21.35 1.61
N ARG A 67 -9.14 -20.91 2.85
CA ARG A 67 -10.10 -19.84 3.18
C ARG A 67 -9.63 -18.48 2.68
N HIS A 68 -8.32 -18.32 2.56
CA HIS A 68 -7.68 -17.10 2.05
C HIS A 68 -7.84 -17.06 0.53
N ARG A 69 -7.88 -15.85 -0.04
CA ARG A 69 -8.01 -15.63 -1.48
C ARG A 69 -6.67 -15.16 -2.03
N PRO A 70 -5.68 -16.06 -2.18
CA PRO A 70 -4.41 -15.67 -2.77
C PRO A 70 -4.63 -15.19 -4.20
N GLY A 71 -3.74 -14.33 -4.66
CA GLY A 71 -3.87 -13.64 -5.94
C GLY A 71 -2.54 -13.17 -6.47
N LEU A 72 -2.56 -12.68 -7.71
CA LEU A 72 -1.49 -11.90 -8.31
C LEU A 72 -2.10 -10.58 -8.80
N GLU A 73 -1.70 -9.46 -8.20
CA GLU A 73 -2.10 -8.13 -8.68
C GLU A 73 -1.06 -7.60 -9.68
N SER A 74 -1.53 -7.07 -10.79
CA SER A 74 -0.73 -6.42 -11.82
C SER A 74 -0.62 -4.93 -11.53
N LEU A 75 0.53 -4.51 -10.99
CA LEU A 75 0.79 -3.11 -10.69
C LEU A 75 1.36 -2.39 -11.91
N VAL A 76 0.74 -1.27 -12.27
CA VAL A 76 1.18 -0.41 -13.38
C VAL A 76 2.54 0.22 -13.04
N SER A 77 2.75 0.61 -11.79
CA SER A 77 3.96 1.29 -11.33
C SER A 77 5.22 0.42 -11.41
N THR A 78 5.09 -0.89 -11.22
CA THR A 78 6.22 -1.84 -11.28
C THR A 78 6.28 -2.64 -12.58
N GLY A 79 5.19 -2.65 -13.36
CA GLY A 79 5.06 -3.42 -14.60
C GLY A 79 5.05 -4.94 -14.39
N ARG A 80 4.80 -5.43 -13.17
CA ARG A 80 4.87 -6.86 -12.81
C ARG A 80 3.70 -7.30 -11.94
N LEU A 81 3.59 -8.62 -11.79
CA LEU A 81 2.65 -9.29 -10.91
C LEU A 81 3.24 -9.40 -9.49
N HIS A 82 2.45 -9.03 -8.49
CA HIS A 82 2.78 -9.12 -7.07
C HIS A 82 1.77 -9.99 -6.36
N GLY A 83 2.24 -10.92 -5.55
CA GLY A 83 1.36 -11.83 -4.85
C GLY A 83 0.77 -11.21 -3.58
N PHE A 84 -0.43 -11.67 -3.25
CA PHE A 84 -1.13 -11.37 -2.01
C PHE A 84 -1.85 -12.65 -1.53
N GLU A 85 -2.12 -12.75 -0.23
CA GLU A 85 -2.86 -13.86 0.39
C GLU A 85 -4.31 -13.48 0.75
N SER A 86 -4.64 -12.19 0.87
CA SER A 86 -5.96 -11.68 1.27
C SER A 86 -6.49 -10.53 0.39
N LEU A 87 -7.79 -10.22 0.49
CA LEU A 87 -8.39 -9.10 -0.24
C LEU A 87 -7.94 -7.74 0.30
N GLU A 88 -7.53 -7.71 1.57
CA GLU A 88 -7.00 -6.55 2.25
C GLU A 88 -5.59 -6.23 1.76
N GLU A 89 -4.76 -7.27 1.53
CA GLU A 89 -3.46 -7.13 0.89
C GLU A 89 -3.59 -6.67 -0.57
N ASP A 90 -4.53 -7.24 -1.33
CA ASP A 90 -4.86 -6.77 -2.69
C ASP A 90 -5.24 -5.27 -2.70
N GLN A 91 -6.10 -4.86 -1.76
CA GLN A 91 -6.48 -3.46 -1.62
C GLN A 91 -5.28 -2.56 -1.28
N LEU A 92 -4.34 -3.01 -0.46
CA LEU A 92 -3.09 -2.28 -0.20
C LEU A 92 -2.27 -2.11 -1.48
N LEU A 93 -2.07 -3.19 -2.25
CA LEU A 93 -1.33 -3.15 -3.50
C LEU A 93 -1.96 -2.17 -4.51
N VAL A 94 -3.29 -2.23 -4.68
CA VAL A 94 -4.06 -1.27 -5.51
C VAL A 94 -3.84 0.16 -5.04
N THR A 95 -3.83 0.40 -3.73
CA THR A 95 -3.66 1.74 -3.16
C THR A 95 -2.24 2.27 -3.36
N LEU A 96 -1.22 1.42 -3.22
CA LEU A 96 0.17 1.79 -3.50
C LEU A 96 0.38 2.12 -4.99
N ASP A 97 -0.25 1.39 -5.90
CA ASP A 97 -0.20 1.66 -7.34
C ASP A 97 -0.93 2.99 -7.68
N PHE A 98 -2.07 3.22 -7.04
CA PHE A 98 -2.81 4.48 -7.13
C PHE A 98 -2.07 5.66 -6.49
N ALA A 99 -1.20 5.46 -5.50
CA ALA A 99 -0.40 6.55 -4.95
C ALA A 99 0.64 7.06 -5.96
N GLY A 100 1.11 6.19 -6.86
CA GLY A 100 1.98 6.57 -7.98
C GLY A 100 3.45 6.77 -7.67
N ASP A 101 3.82 6.69 -6.39
CA ASP A 101 5.19 6.80 -5.93
C ASP A 101 5.89 5.45 -5.78
N LEU A 102 5.16 4.34 -5.99
CA LEU A 102 5.70 3.00 -5.86
C LEU A 102 6.78 2.71 -6.91
N VAL A 103 7.95 2.27 -6.45
CA VAL A 103 9.08 1.83 -7.29
C VAL A 103 9.17 0.30 -7.27
N GLU A 104 9.04 -0.29 -6.07
CA GLU A 104 9.10 -1.74 -5.87
C GLU A 104 8.22 -2.13 -4.69
N VAL A 105 7.67 -3.34 -4.72
CA VAL A 105 7.04 -3.95 -3.54
C VAL A 105 7.43 -5.42 -3.44
N LEU A 106 7.70 -5.88 -2.23
CA LEU A 106 8.01 -7.28 -1.94
C LEU A 106 7.03 -7.79 -0.88
N SER A 107 6.36 -8.90 -1.18
CA SER A 107 5.52 -9.62 -0.23
C SER A 107 6.38 -10.45 0.74
N GLN A 108 6.02 -10.49 2.01
CA GLN A 108 6.67 -11.27 3.06
C GLN A 108 8.22 -11.14 2.98
N PRO A 109 8.73 -9.91 3.12
CA PRO A 109 10.11 -9.56 2.76
C PRO A 109 11.16 -10.19 3.67
N LEU A 110 10.79 -10.42 4.94
CA LEU A 110 11.67 -10.90 5.99
C LEU A 110 10.85 -11.47 7.15
N ARG A 111 11.50 -12.29 7.97
CA ARG A 111 10.99 -12.77 9.25
C ARG A 111 11.82 -12.16 10.38
N ILE A 112 11.16 -11.43 11.27
CA ILE A 112 11.74 -10.84 12.47
C ILE A 112 11.58 -11.85 13.61
N ARG A 113 12.66 -12.15 14.32
CA ARG A 113 12.64 -12.87 15.59
C ARG A 113 12.99 -11.88 16.70
N PHE A 114 12.00 -11.62 17.54
CA PHE A 114 12.06 -10.61 18.60
C PHE A 114 11.75 -11.23 19.96
N ARG A 115 12.13 -10.52 21.02
CA ARG A 115 11.96 -10.96 22.40
C ARG A 115 10.91 -10.10 23.10
N THR A 116 9.95 -10.76 23.72
CA THR A 116 9.04 -10.15 24.70
C THR A 116 9.56 -10.42 26.12
N ALA A 117 8.95 -9.80 27.13
CA ALA A 117 9.28 -10.04 28.53
C ALA A 117 9.22 -11.54 28.91
N GLU A 118 8.34 -12.29 28.24
CA GLU A 118 8.07 -13.69 28.56
C GLU A 118 8.75 -14.69 27.62
N LYS A 119 8.78 -14.41 26.31
CA LYS A 119 9.15 -15.41 25.29
C LYS A 119 9.76 -14.80 24.03
N TRP A 120 10.41 -15.66 23.24
CA TRP A 120 10.78 -15.33 21.86
C TRP A 120 9.58 -15.53 20.94
N ARG A 121 9.37 -14.58 20.03
CA ARG A 121 8.31 -14.64 19.01
C ARG A 121 8.92 -14.38 17.63
N ASN A 122 8.18 -14.81 16.60
CA ASN A 122 8.51 -14.53 15.21
C ASN A 122 7.36 -13.74 14.60
N HIS A 123 7.70 -12.74 13.80
CA HIS A 123 6.78 -11.96 13.00
C HIS A 123 7.27 -11.90 11.55
N THR A 124 6.36 -11.90 10.58
CA THR A 124 6.70 -11.74 9.16
C THR A 124 5.80 -10.64 8.63
N PRO A 125 6.32 -9.41 8.44
CA PRO A 125 5.54 -8.33 7.86
C PRO A 125 5.00 -8.72 6.48
N ASP A 126 3.84 -8.20 6.10
CA ASP A 126 3.19 -8.59 4.84
C ASP A 126 3.86 -7.99 3.62
N PHE A 127 4.30 -6.73 3.69
CA PHE A 127 4.93 -6.05 2.56
C PHE A 127 6.11 -5.16 2.93
N PHE A 128 7.00 -5.02 1.94
CA PHE A 128 8.06 -4.03 1.92
C PHE A 128 7.94 -3.20 0.65
N ALA A 129 7.58 -1.93 0.76
CA ALA A 129 7.38 -1.05 -0.38
C ALA A 129 8.48 0.01 -0.46
N VAL A 130 9.16 0.08 -1.60
CA VAL A 130 10.07 1.18 -1.94
C VAL A 130 9.29 2.19 -2.74
N THR A 131 9.24 3.42 -2.25
CA THR A 131 8.58 4.53 -2.91
C THR A 131 9.57 5.66 -3.18
N ARG A 132 9.21 6.62 -4.02
CA ARG A 132 10.04 7.81 -4.27
C ARG A 132 10.27 8.67 -3.02
N VAL A 133 9.40 8.55 -2.01
CA VAL A 133 9.47 9.35 -0.77
C VAL A 133 10.09 8.59 0.40
N GLY A 134 10.39 7.30 0.24
CA GLY A 134 10.94 6.49 1.32
C GLY A 134 10.59 5.01 1.20
N THR A 135 11.09 4.24 2.15
CA THR A 135 10.87 2.79 2.23
C THR A 135 9.91 2.48 3.37
N TRP A 136 8.99 1.55 3.14
CA TRP A 136 7.91 1.19 4.04
C TRP A 136 7.96 -0.29 4.36
N LEU A 137 7.88 -0.62 5.65
CA LEU A 137 7.53 -1.94 6.15
C LEU A 137 6.05 -1.91 6.55
N ILE A 138 5.26 -2.85 6.04
CA ILE A 138 3.80 -2.77 6.13
C ILE A 138 3.24 -4.11 6.59
N ASP A 139 2.37 -4.04 7.59
CA ASP A 139 1.52 -5.14 8.03
C ASP A 139 0.06 -4.89 7.61
N VAL A 140 -0.67 -5.95 7.27
CA VAL A 140 -2.06 -5.91 6.80
C VAL A 140 -2.90 -6.80 7.70
N ARG A 141 -3.80 -6.18 8.47
CA ARG A 141 -4.63 -6.93 9.41
C ARG A 141 -5.94 -6.19 9.68
N PRO A 142 -7.11 -6.73 9.28
CA PRO A 142 -8.39 -6.11 9.57
C PRO A 142 -8.50 -5.70 11.04
N ARG A 143 -8.97 -4.47 11.29
CA ARG A 143 -9.01 -3.88 12.64
C ARG A 143 -9.70 -4.77 13.68
N ASP A 144 -10.78 -5.43 13.28
CA ASP A 144 -11.59 -6.32 14.11
C ASP A 144 -10.91 -7.66 14.43
N LEU A 145 -9.82 -7.99 13.73
CA LEU A 145 -9.01 -9.20 13.91
C LEU A 145 -7.65 -8.92 14.56
N ILE A 146 -7.39 -7.68 14.98
CA ILE A 146 -6.15 -7.33 15.68
C ILE A 146 -6.27 -7.78 17.13
N GLU A 147 -5.46 -8.77 17.50
CA GLU A 147 -5.33 -9.25 18.87
C GLU A 147 -4.15 -8.55 19.58
N SER A 148 -4.08 -8.68 20.91
CA SER A 148 -2.95 -8.14 21.69
C SER A 148 -1.60 -8.67 21.20
N GLU A 149 -1.57 -9.95 20.82
CA GLU A 149 -0.40 -10.61 20.26
C GLU A 149 0.04 -10.04 18.90
N ASP A 150 -0.90 -9.52 18.09
CA ASP A 150 -0.59 -8.85 16.83
C ASP A 150 0.04 -7.48 17.11
N LEU A 151 -0.49 -6.74 18.10
CA LEU A 151 0.05 -5.43 18.49
C LEU A 151 1.51 -5.49 18.96
N GLU A 152 1.89 -6.52 19.72
CA GLU A 152 3.30 -6.74 20.09
C GLU A 152 4.18 -6.97 18.84
N SER A 153 3.67 -7.75 17.88
CA SER A 153 4.40 -8.08 16.65
C SER A 153 4.56 -6.85 15.76
N PHE A 154 3.51 -6.03 15.65
CA PHE A 154 3.53 -4.77 14.94
C PHE A 154 4.44 -3.73 15.59
N ALA A 155 4.43 -3.62 16.92
CA ALA A 155 5.33 -2.75 17.65
C ALA A 155 6.80 -3.17 17.45
N ALA A 156 7.10 -4.47 17.50
CA ALA A 156 8.43 -4.98 17.21
C ALA A 156 8.87 -4.70 15.76
N ALA A 157 7.96 -4.83 14.80
CA ALA A 157 8.21 -4.49 13.40
C ALA A 157 8.48 -2.99 13.21
N GLU A 158 7.72 -2.13 13.90
CA GLU A 158 7.92 -0.69 13.91
C GLU A 158 9.31 -0.31 14.43
N ASP A 159 9.74 -0.89 15.55
CA ASP A 159 11.07 -0.62 16.11
C ASP A 159 12.21 -1.07 15.18
N VAL A 160 12.04 -2.21 14.51
CA VAL A 160 13.00 -2.67 13.49
C VAL A 160 12.99 -1.75 12.26
N ALA A 161 11.82 -1.29 11.81
CA ALA A 161 11.70 -0.35 10.71
C ALA A 161 12.39 0.98 11.02
N LEU A 162 12.12 1.55 12.20
CA LEU A 162 12.75 2.78 12.68
C LEU A 162 14.27 2.65 12.77
N LEU A 163 14.77 1.54 13.33
CA LEU A 163 16.20 1.23 13.38
C LEU A 163 16.85 1.22 11.98
N CYS A 164 16.12 0.76 10.97
CA CYS A 164 16.60 0.70 9.59
C CYS A 164 16.38 2.00 8.80
N GLY A 165 15.79 3.04 9.42
CA GLY A 165 15.42 4.28 8.73
C GLY A 165 14.25 4.12 7.76
N TRP A 166 13.39 3.12 7.99
CA TRP A 166 12.18 2.88 7.22
C TRP A 166 10.95 3.44 7.94
N HIS A 167 9.92 3.75 7.17
CA HIS A 167 8.60 4.01 7.70
C HIS A 167 7.88 2.70 8.01
N TYR A 168 6.93 2.76 8.94
CA TYR A 168 6.09 1.63 9.30
C TYR A 168 4.61 2.01 9.18
N ALA A 169 3.78 1.07 8.74
CA ALA A 169 2.33 1.25 8.68
C ALA A 169 1.60 -0.07 8.92
N VAL A 170 0.43 0.00 9.56
CA VAL A 170 -0.52 -1.12 9.63
C VAL A 170 -1.75 -0.75 8.81
N ALA A 171 -1.97 -1.46 7.70
CA ALA A 171 -3.16 -1.34 6.88
C ALA A 171 -4.31 -2.14 7.50
N ALA A 172 -4.92 -1.58 8.54
CA ALA A 172 -6.01 -2.24 9.27
C ALA A 172 -7.40 -1.84 8.83
N GLU A 173 -7.54 -0.58 8.42
CA GLU A 173 -8.80 -0.01 8.00
C GLU A 173 -8.54 1.16 7.07
N TRP A 174 -9.28 1.20 5.96
CA TRP A 174 -9.27 2.32 5.03
C TRP A 174 -10.32 3.34 5.46
N ARG A 175 -10.05 4.63 5.26
CA ARG A 175 -11.06 5.68 5.44
C ARG A 175 -12.29 5.38 4.57
N PRO A 176 -13.47 5.91 4.96
CA PRO A 176 -14.68 5.74 4.18
C PRO A 176 -14.47 6.07 2.70
N HIS A 177 -15.15 5.32 1.83
CA HIS A 177 -15.15 5.49 0.37
C HIS A 177 -13.86 5.17 -0.39
N VAL A 178 -12.68 5.14 0.24
CA VAL A 178 -11.41 4.84 -0.43
C VAL A 178 -11.50 3.57 -1.27
N ARG A 179 -11.96 2.46 -0.66
CA ARG A 179 -12.10 1.17 -1.35
C ARG A 179 -13.06 1.23 -2.55
N SER A 180 -14.24 1.82 -2.39
CA SER A 180 -15.22 1.93 -3.47
C SER A 180 -14.74 2.83 -4.60
N THR A 181 -14.13 3.96 -4.26
CA THR A 181 -13.62 4.93 -5.22
C THR A 181 -12.45 4.34 -6.00
N LEU A 182 -11.47 3.75 -5.32
CA LEU A 182 -10.36 3.07 -5.99
C LEU A 182 -10.84 1.90 -6.85
N GLY A 183 -11.84 1.13 -6.41
CA GLY A 183 -12.47 0.09 -7.24
C GLY A 183 -13.05 0.63 -8.55
N ALA A 184 -13.68 1.81 -8.53
CA ALA A 184 -14.19 2.46 -9.73
C ALA A 184 -13.05 2.94 -10.66
N LEU A 185 -11.98 3.52 -10.09
CA LEU A 185 -10.82 4.01 -10.84
C LEU A 185 -9.97 2.87 -11.43
N TYR A 186 -9.86 1.76 -10.70
CA TYR A 186 -9.00 0.62 -11.02
C TYR A 186 -9.28 0.02 -12.40
N GLY A 187 -10.55 0.04 -12.85
CA GLY A 187 -10.95 -0.41 -14.19
C GLY A 187 -10.36 0.44 -15.33
N LYS A 188 -9.85 1.64 -15.03
CA LYS A 188 -9.27 2.58 -16.00
C LYS A 188 -7.79 2.87 -15.76
N ARG A 189 -7.11 2.03 -14.95
CA ARG A 189 -5.68 2.17 -14.64
C ARG A 189 -4.71 1.92 -15.79
N ARG A 190 -5.12 1.10 -16.76
CA ARG A 190 -4.24 0.71 -17.86
C ARG A 190 -4.08 1.86 -18.84
N PRO A 191 -2.88 2.05 -19.43
CA PRO A 191 -2.68 3.03 -20.49
C PRO A 191 -3.75 2.87 -21.56
N THR A 192 -4.50 3.95 -21.79
CA THR A 192 -5.61 3.98 -22.75
C THR A 192 -5.32 5.03 -23.80
N ARG A 193 -5.59 4.73 -25.07
CA ARG A 193 -5.46 5.71 -26.16
C ARG A 193 -6.65 6.69 -26.12
N ASP A 194 -6.36 7.98 -26.19
CA ASP A 194 -7.38 9.02 -26.34
C ASP A 194 -7.72 9.22 -27.82
N VAL A 195 -8.45 8.26 -28.39
CA VAL A 195 -8.78 8.24 -29.83
C VAL A 195 -9.62 9.47 -30.24
N LEU A 196 -10.44 9.99 -29.34
CA LEU A 196 -11.30 11.15 -29.59
C LEU A 196 -10.64 12.49 -29.21
N GLY A 197 -9.43 12.47 -28.63
CA GLY A 197 -8.71 13.67 -28.24
C GLY A 197 -9.36 14.48 -27.11
N ILE A 198 -10.22 13.86 -26.29
CA ILE A 198 -11.06 14.58 -25.32
C ILE A 198 -10.35 14.88 -23.99
N GLN A 199 -9.19 14.26 -23.70
CA GLN A 199 -8.50 14.44 -22.41
C GLN A 199 -8.01 15.88 -22.22
N ALA A 200 -7.51 16.52 -23.28
CA ALA A 200 -7.03 17.91 -23.21
C ALA A 200 -8.16 18.86 -22.79
N ASP A 201 -9.34 18.70 -23.41
CA ASP A 201 -10.52 19.51 -23.09
C ASP A 201 -11.05 19.22 -21.68
N LEU A 202 -11.02 17.96 -21.22
CA LEU A 202 -11.42 17.61 -19.85
C LEU A 202 -10.51 18.27 -18.81
N LEU A 203 -9.20 18.30 -19.04
CA LEU A 203 -8.24 18.93 -18.14
C LEU A 203 -8.42 20.46 -18.12
N ALA A 204 -8.55 21.09 -19.29
CA ALA A 204 -8.71 22.54 -19.39
C ALA A 204 -9.97 23.05 -18.65
N HIS A 205 -11.04 22.25 -18.58
CA HIS A 205 -12.29 22.65 -17.91
C HIS A 205 -12.35 22.29 -16.42
N ALA A 206 -11.44 21.44 -15.93
CA ALA A 206 -11.42 21.05 -14.51
C ALA A 206 -11.02 22.20 -13.58
N GLU A 207 -10.35 23.24 -14.09
CA GLU A 207 -9.88 24.40 -13.30
C GLU A 207 -11.02 25.23 -12.69
N ALA A 208 -12.24 25.15 -13.24
CA ALA A 208 -13.36 26.02 -12.85
C ALA A 208 -14.20 25.50 -11.66
N GLY A 209 -13.71 24.49 -10.91
CA GLY A 209 -14.45 23.92 -9.76
C GLY A 209 -15.67 23.10 -10.17
N VAL A 210 -15.62 22.51 -11.36
CA VAL A 210 -16.70 21.76 -12.01
C VAL A 210 -16.82 20.35 -11.39
N THR A 211 -18.03 19.81 -11.39
CA THR A 211 -18.27 18.44 -10.92
C THR A 211 -17.95 17.38 -11.97
N PHE A 212 -17.74 16.14 -11.52
CA PHE A 212 -17.48 14.99 -12.38
C PHE A 212 -18.58 14.79 -13.43
N GLY A 213 -19.85 14.93 -13.03
CA GLY A 213 -21.01 14.78 -13.91
C GLY A 213 -21.09 15.87 -14.96
N GLU A 214 -20.90 17.13 -14.56
CA GLU A 214 -20.90 18.28 -15.48
C GLU A 214 -19.78 18.20 -16.51
N LEU A 215 -18.55 17.86 -16.09
CA LEU A 215 -17.42 17.67 -17.01
C LEU A 215 -17.70 16.60 -18.06
N ALA A 216 -18.34 15.50 -17.66
CA ALA A 216 -18.71 14.43 -18.57
C ALA A 216 -19.86 14.85 -19.51
N ALA A 217 -20.92 15.46 -18.96
CA ALA A 217 -22.11 15.85 -19.70
C ALA A 217 -21.85 16.97 -20.72
N ALA A 218 -20.83 17.81 -20.50
CA ALA A 218 -20.39 18.83 -21.44
C ALA A 218 -19.75 18.28 -22.73
N ARG A 219 -19.65 16.95 -22.87
CA ARG A 219 -19.05 16.28 -24.04
C ARG A 219 -20.10 15.50 -24.81
N THR A 220 -20.04 15.56 -26.14
CA THR A 220 -20.93 14.81 -27.04
C THR A 220 -20.92 13.31 -26.74
N TYR A 221 -19.75 12.77 -26.37
CA TYR A 221 -19.56 11.37 -26.00
C TYR A 221 -19.42 11.20 -24.49
N TRP A 222 -20.41 11.65 -23.72
CA TRP A 222 -20.38 11.65 -22.25
C TRP A 222 -19.96 10.31 -21.60
N PRO A 223 -20.32 9.11 -22.10
CA PRO A 223 -19.85 7.86 -21.48
C PRO A 223 -18.34 7.66 -21.64
N VAL A 224 -17.79 8.07 -22.78
CA VAL A 224 -16.35 8.04 -23.04
C VAL A 224 -15.65 9.08 -22.17
N ALA A 225 -16.23 10.26 -22.01
CA ALA A 225 -15.73 11.28 -21.10
C ALA A 225 -15.63 10.76 -19.65
N ARG A 226 -16.66 10.07 -19.13
CA ARG A 226 -16.59 9.44 -17.80
C ARG A 226 -15.43 8.44 -17.70
N ALA A 227 -15.26 7.58 -18.69
CA ALA A 227 -14.16 6.62 -18.71
C ALA A 227 -12.78 7.31 -18.71
N GLN A 228 -12.64 8.40 -19.46
CA GLN A 228 -11.40 9.21 -19.48
C GLN A 228 -11.20 9.97 -18.17
N LEU A 229 -12.25 10.48 -17.52
CA LEU A 229 -12.13 11.12 -16.20
C LEU A 229 -11.61 10.12 -15.15
N LEU A 230 -12.17 8.91 -15.08
CA LEU A 230 -11.68 7.86 -14.18
C LEU A 230 -10.21 7.51 -14.47
N HIS A 231 -9.81 7.46 -15.75
CA HIS A 231 -8.43 7.25 -16.15
C HIS A 231 -7.51 8.38 -15.66
N LEU A 232 -7.90 9.64 -15.90
CA LEU A 232 -7.16 10.82 -15.47
C LEU A 232 -7.04 10.91 -13.94
N LEU A 233 -8.08 10.52 -13.21
CA LEU A 233 -8.08 10.42 -11.74
C LEU A 233 -7.11 9.34 -11.26
N TRP A 234 -7.14 8.13 -11.86
CA TRP A 234 -6.19 7.07 -11.52
C TRP A 234 -4.74 7.52 -11.70
N HIS A 235 -4.46 8.18 -12.82
CA HIS A 235 -3.13 8.69 -13.13
C HIS A 235 -2.78 10.01 -12.42
N ARG A 236 -3.64 10.48 -11.50
CA ARG A 236 -3.45 11.70 -10.72
C ARG A 236 -3.13 12.90 -11.62
N ARG A 237 -3.80 12.99 -12.77
CA ARG A 237 -3.85 14.21 -13.60
C ARG A 237 -5.03 15.08 -13.19
N LEU A 238 -6.04 14.44 -12.61
CA LEU A 238 -7.15 15.06 -11.89
C LEU A 238 -7.16 14.55 -10.44
N GLY A 239 -7.73 15.34 -9.54
CA GLY A 239 -7.96 15.00 -8.14
C GLY A 239 -9.44 15.12 -7.77
N ILE A 240 -9.84 14.36 -6.75
CA ILE A 240 -11.13 14.44 -6.06
C ILE A 240 -10.87 14.32 -4.56
N ASP A 241 -11.83 14.75 -3.75
CA ASP A 241 -11.81 14.45 -2.32
C ASP A 241 -12.17 12.98 -2.08
N LEU A 242 -11.17 12.18 -1.66
CA LEU A 242 -11.34 10.76 -1.34
C LEU A 242 -12.05 10.52 0.00
N ALA A 243 -12.26 11.56 0.82
CA ALA A 243 -13.09 11.47 2.02
C ALA A 243 -14.60 11.44 1.70
N GLN A 244 -14.98 11.74 0.46
CA GLN A 244 -16.35 11.71 -0.03
C GLN A 244 -16.54 10.59 -1.06
N PRO A 245 -17.77 10.06 -1.23
CA PRO A 245 -18.05 9.10 -2.28
C PRO A 245 -17.85 9.74 -3.66
N LEU A 246 -17.32 8.96 -4.61
CA LEU A 246 -17.31 9.34 -6.01
C LEU A 246 -18.73 9.32 -6.58
N THR A 247 -19.26 10.49 -6.91
CA THR A 247 -20.58 10.72 -7.50
C THR A 247 -20.48 11.75 -8.62
N ASP A 248 -21.59 12.00 -9.32
CA ASP A 248 -21.65 13.06 -10.33
C ASP A 248 -21.45 14.47 -9.74
N SER A 249 -21.68 14.66 -8.42
CA SER A 249 -21.44 15.92 -7.73
C SER A 249 -20.03 16.06 -7.15
N SER A 250 -19.17 15.04 -7.28
CA SER A 250 -17.78 15.13 -6.83
C SER A 250 -17.06 16.24 -7.58
N ARG A 251 -16.49 17.20 -6.85
CA ARG A 251 -15.65 18.25 -7.42
C ARG A 251 -14.35 17.66 -7.93
N VAL A 252 -13.99 18.04 -9.14
CA VAL A 252 -12.75 17.62 -9.79
C VAL A 252 -11.80 18.80 -9.84
N VAL A 253 -10.54 18.56 -9.51
CA VAL A 253 -9.47 19.57 -9.57
C VAL A 253 -8.32 19.07 -10.44
N LEU A 254 -7.53 19.98 -11.02
CA LEU A 254 -6.25 19.60 -11.62
C LEU A 254 -5.28 19.14 -10.53
N ALA A 255 -4.61 18.01 -10.79
CA ALA A 255 -3.58 17.54 -9.87
C ALA A 255 -2.33 18.45 -9.98
N GLY A 256 -1.83 18.92 -8.83
CA GLY A 256 -0.71 19.87 -8.75
C GLY A 256 -1.12 21.32 -8.53
N GLY A 257 -2.42 21.63 -8.49
CA GLY A 257 -2.92 22.90 -7.95
C GLY A 257 -2.98 22.84 -6.43
N VAL A 258 -2.15 23.65 -5.76
CA VAL A 258 -2.39 24.01 -4.36
C VAL A 258 -3.74 24.73 -4.32
N SER A 259 -4.73 24.17 -3.63
CA SER A 259 -5.86 24.97 -3.17
C SER A 259 -5.51 25.65 -1.86
#